data_AF-A0AB39XQA2-F1
#
_entry.id   AF-A0AB39XQA2-F1
#
_cell.length_a   1.000
_cell.length_b   1.000
_cell.length_c   1.000
_cell.angle_alpha   90.00
_cell.angle_beta   90.00
_cell.angle_gamma   90.00
#
_symmetry.space_group_name_H-M   'P 1'
#
loop_
_entity.id
_entity.type
_entity.pdbx_description
1 polymer ?
#
loop_
_entity_poly.entity_id
_entity_poly.type
_entity_poly.pdbx_seq_one_letter_code
_entity_poly.pdbx_strand_id
1 'polypeptide(L)'
;MRQSQTDTRRQNVAKRSMTREAKQLGGLIAGLRKSLDGIHKERANPKLSGAETGLLDERRNNLLLTIAALDDRLSAIQGLMNLGRPHVIRVH
;
A
#
# COMPACT_ATOMS: atom_id res chain seq x y z
N MET A 1 -37.50 1.82 11.18
CA MET A 1 -36.69 2.89 10.53
C MET A 1 -35.39 3.27 11.25
N ARG A 2 -35.24 3.11 12.59
CA ARG A 2 -33.98 3.47 13.29
C ARG A 2 -32.77 2.58 12.94
N GLN A 3 -32.97 1.27 12.73
CA GLN A 3 -31.89 0.33 12.40
C GLN A 3 -31.18 0.70 11.08
N SER A 4 -31.93 1.04 10.04
CA SER A 4 -31.42 1.41 8.72
C SER A 4 -30.52 2.66 8.74
N GLN A 5 -30.81 3.64 9.61
CA GLN A 5 -29.95 4.82 9.79
C GLN A 5 -28.62 4.48 10.48
N THR A 6 -28.64 3.60 11.49
CA THR A 6 -27.42 3.14 12.18
C THR A 6 -26.50 2.35 11.25
N ASP A 7 -27.05 1.50 10.38
CA ASP A 7 -26.26 0.71 9.43
C ASP A 7 -25.61 1.61 8.37
N THR A 8 -26.35 2.59 7.86
CA THR A 8 -25.82 3.60 6.92
C THR A 8 -24.69 4.43 7.56
N ARG A 9 -24.84 4.81 8.83
CA ARG A 9 -23.80 5.55 9.57
C ARG A 9 -22.54 4.70 9.79
N ARG A 10 -22.68 3.42 10.14
CA ARG A 10 -21.56 2.48 10.33
C ARG A 10 -20.80 2.26 9.02
N GLN A 11 -21.50 2.08 7.91
CA GLN A 11 -20.91 1.94 6.58
C GLN A 11 -20.10 3.19 6.18
N ASN A 12 -20.63 4.38 6.44
CA ASN A 12 -19.93 5.64 6.13
C ASN A 12 -18.65 5.82 6.96
N VAL A 13 -18.66 5.45 8.24
CA VAL A 13 -17.47 5.50 9.11
C VAL A 13 -16.42 4.50 8.64
N ALA A 14 -16.82 3.26 8.34
CA ALA A 14 -15.93 2.23 7.82
C ALA A 14 -15.27 2.67 6.50
N LYS A 15 -16.07 3.19 5.55
CA LYS A 15 -15.57 3.70 4.27
C LYS A 15 -14.56 4.82 4.44
N ARG A 16 -14.84 5.80 5.32
CA ARG A 16 -13.93 6.91 5.61
C ARG A 16 -12.62 6.43 6.24
N SER A 17 -12.70 5.47 7.16
CA SER A 17 -11.52 4.85 7.77
C SER A 17 -10.65 4.15 6.72
N MET A 18 -11.26 3.29 5.90
CA MET A 18 -10.56 2.57 4.82
C MET A 18 -9.94 3.51 3.79
N THR A 19 -10.62 4.61 3.42
CA THR A 19 -10.06 5.62 2.50
C THR A 19 -8.83 6.31 3.11
N ARG A 20 -8.86 6.62 4.41
CA ARG A 20 -7.71 7.21 5.11
C ARG A 20 -6.53 6.25 5.13
N GLU A 21 -6.79 4.98 5.47
CA GLU A 21 -5.77 3.94 5.53
C GLU A 21 -5.14 3.70 4.15
N ALA A 22 -5.95 3.59 3.10
CA ALA A 22 -5.46 3.45 1.72
C ALA A 22 -4.55 4.63 1.31
N LYS A 23 -4.91 5.86 1.68
CA LYS A 23 -4.08 7.05 1.43
C LYS A 23 -2.75 6.99 2.18
N GLN A 24 -2.78 6.56 3.44
CA GLN A 24 -1.56 6.43 4.27
C GLN A 24 -0.63 5.35 3.72
N LEU A 25 -1.17 4.18 3.35
CA LEU A 25 -0.41 3.10 2.74
C LEU A 25 0.20 3.54 1.41
N GLY A 26 -0.57 4.19 0.53
CA GLY A 26 -0.05 4.71 -0.74
C GLY A 26 1.10 5.70 -0.55
N GLY A 27 1.00 6.59 0.45
CA GLY A 27 2.09 7.51 0.79
C GLY A 27 3.33 6.80 1.35
N LEU A 28 3.14 5.81 2.22
CA LEU A 28 4.23 5.01 2.78
C LEU A 28 4.96 4.20 1.70
N ILE A 29 4.21 3.52 0.83
CA ILE A 29 4.75 2.76 -0.31
C ILE A 29 5.57 3.67 -1.23
N ALA A 30 5.06 4.87 -1.55
CA ALA A 30 5.80 5.84 -2.36
C ALA A 30 7.11 6.28 -1.67
N GLY A 31 7.10 6.50 -0.36
CA GLY A 31 8.30 6.81 0.42
C GLY A 31 9.33 5.68 0.40
N LEU A 32 8.88 4.44 0.60
CA LEU A 32 9.76 3.26 0.57
C LEU A 32 10.36 3.02 -0.82
N ARG A 33 9.58 3.23 -1.91
CA ARG A 33 10.10 3.18 -3.28
C ARG A 33 11.18 4.22 -3.52
N LYS A 34 11.02 5.45 -3.01
CA LYS A 34 12.07 6.47 -3.06
C LYS A 34 13.34 6.07 -2.29
N SER A 35 13.19 5.41 -1.13
CA SER A 35 14.34 4.86 -0.40
C SER A 35 15.03 3.75 -1.18
N LEU A 36 14.27 2.91 -1.87
CA LEU A 36 14.80 1.85 -2.75
C LEU A 36 15.62 2.43 -3.91
N ASP A 37 15.14 3.51 -4.54
CA ASP A 37 15.89 4.24 -5.57
C ASP A 37 17.21 4.80 -5.02
N GLY A 38 17.22 5.25 -3.76
CA GLY A 38 18.42 5.68 -3.06
C GLY A 38 19.45 4.54 -2.96
N ILE A 39 19.02 3.36 -2.55
CA ILE A 39 19.88 2.17 -2.47
C ILE A 39 20.41 1.78 -3.86
N HIS A 40 19.59 1.86 -4.91
CA HIS A 40 20.06 1.56 -6.28
C HIS A 40 21.14 2.53 -6.73
N LYS A 41 21.02 3.82 -6.37
CA LYS A 41 22.07 4.82 -6.64
C LYS A 41 23.33 4.56 -5.82
N GLU A 42 23.21 4.24 -4.54
CA GLU A 42 24.34 3.89 -3.67
C GLU A 42 25.09 2.67 -4.23
N ARG A 43 24.36 1.62 -4.62
CA ARG A 43 24.91 0.38 -5.20
C ARG A 43 25.64 0.59 -6.52
N ALA A 44 25.29 1.63 -7.29
CA ALA A 44 25.98 1.96 -8.53
C ALA A 44 27.39 2.53 -8.31
N ASN A 45 27.79 2.80 -7.07
CA ASN A 45 29.13 3.29 -6.74
C ASN A 45 30.18 2.18 -6.94
N PRO A 46 31.12 2.34 -7.89
CA PRO A 46 32.13 1.32 -8.19
C PRO A 46 33.19 1.16 -7.09
N LYS A 47 33.20 2.05 -6.09
CA LYS A 47 34.14 2.01 -4.97
C LYS A 47 33.67 1.15 -3.80
N LEU A 48 32.46 0.61 -3.85
CA LEU A 48 31.95 -0.26 -2.80
C LEU A 48 32.69 -1.59 -2.77
N SER A 49 33.04 -2.00 -1.56
CA SER A 49 33.50 -3.36 -1.31
C SER A 49 32.36 -4.37 -1.50
N GLY A 50 32.73 -5.65 -1.65
CA GLY A 50 31.74 -6.73 -1.71
C GLY A 50 30.86 -6.80 -0.46
N ALA A 51 31.41 -6.51 0.73
CA ALA A 51 30.66 -6.49 1.99
C ALA A 51 29.62 -5.36 2.03
N GLU A 52 30.00 -4.15 1.60
CA GLU A 52 29.07 -3.02 1.53
C GLU A 52 27.97 -3.26 0.49
N THR A 53 28.33 -3.87 -0.65
CA THR A 53 27.35 -4.27 -1.67
C THR A 53 26.36 -5.30 -1.12
N GLY A 54 26.85 -6.29 -0.37
CA GLY A 54 26.01 -7.29 0.29
C GLY A 54 25.02 -6.66 1.28
N LEU A 55 25.48 -5.72 2.10
CA LEU A 55 24.62 -5.01 3.06
C LEU A 55 23.52 -4.19 2.34
N LEU A 56 23.86 -3.53 1.23
CA LEU A 56 22.88 -2.82 0.41
C LEU A 56 21.87 -3.77 -0.23
N ASP A 57 22.29 -4.96 -0.68
CA ASP A 57 21.41 -5.98 -1.26
C ASP A 57 20.45 -6.57 -0.22
N GLU A 58 20.90 -6.81 1.02
CA GLU A 58 20.02 -7.21 2.12
C GLU A 58 18.98 -6.14 2.44
N ARG A 59 19.42 -4.88 2.57
CA ARG A 59 18.51 -3.75 2.83
C ARG A 59 17.52 -3.56 1.70
N ARG A 60 17.95 -3.71 0.44
CA ARG A 60 17.10 -3.69 -0.76
C ARG A 60 16.04 -4.78 -0.69
N ASN A 61 16.41 -6.01 -0.37
CA ASN A 61 15.49 -7.14 -0.29
C ASN A 61 14.45 -6.94 0.83
N ASN A 62 14.87 -6.47 2.00
CA ASN A 62 13.95 -6.19 3.10
C ASN A 62 12.93 -5.10 2.74
N LEU A 63 13.36 -4.04 2.03
CA LEU A 63 12.46 -3.02 1.53
C LEU A 63 11.47 -3.56 0.51
N LEU A 64 11.93 -4.39 -0.44
CA LEU A 64 11.06 -5.02 -1.44
C LEU A 64 9.98 -5.91 -0.80
N LEU A 65 10.35 -6.73 0.19
CA LEU A 65 9.41 -7.55 0.94
C LEU A 65 8.38 -6.69 1.69
N THR A 66 8.83 -5.61 2.31
CA THR A 66 7.93 -4.69 3.03
C THR A 66 6.97 -3.98 2.08
N ILE A 67 7.46 -3.51 0.93
CA ILE A 67 6.64 -2.89 -0.11
C ILE A 67 5.58 -3.85 -0.61
N ALA A 68 5.94 -5.10 -0.92
CA ALA A 68 5.00 -6.13 -1.38
C ALA A 68 3.87 -6.37 -0.37
N ALA A 69 4.20 -6.55 0.91
CA ALA A 69 3.20 -6.74 1.96
C ALA A 69 2.26 -5.52 2.13
N LEU A 70 2.77 -4.30 1.94
CA LEU A 70 1.97 -3.08 1.99
C LEU A 70 1.08 -2.91 0.75
N ASP A 71 1.59 -3.24 -0.44
CA ASP A 71 0.83 -3.24 -1.70
C ASP A 71 -0.32 -4.27 -1.64
N ASP A 72 -0.10 -5.45 -1.07
CA ASP A 72 -1.15 -6.46 -0.84
C ASP A 72 -2.25 -5.93 0.10
N ARG A 73 -1.85 -5.31 1.21
CA ARG A 73 -2.81 -4.69 2.16
C ARG A 73 -3.60 -3.56 1.51
N LEU A 74 -2.93 -2.70 0.75
CA LEU A 74 -3.58 -1.61 0.03
C LEU A 74 -4.62 -2.16 -0.97
N SER A 75 -4.25 -3.19 -1.72
CA SER A 75 -5.14 -3.88 -2.67
C SER A 75 -6.35 -4.49 -1.97
N ALA A 76 -6.16 -5.14 -0.82
CA ALA A 76 -7.26 -5.70 -0.03
C ALA A 76 -8.24 -4.61 0.44
N ILE A 77 -7.74 -3.48 0.96
CA ILE A 77 -8.58 -2.35 1.39
C ILE A 77 -9.34 -1.74 0.21
N GLN A 78 -8.68 -1.58 -0.94
CA GLN A 78 -9.31 -1.11 -2.17
C GLN A 78 -10.40 -2.07 -2.65
N GLY A 79 -10.15 -3.38 -2.58
CA GLY A 79 -11.15 -4.42 -2.84
C GLY A 79 -12.39 -4.27 -1.95
N LEU A 80 -12.20 -4.13 -0.63
CA LEU A 80 -13.30 -3.92 0.32
C LEU A 80 -14.10 -2.64 0.04
N MET A 81 -13.43 -1.55 -0.33
CA MET A 81 -14.10 -0.30 -0.73
C MET A 81 -14.93 -0.47 -2.02
N ASN A 82 -14.46 -1.29 -2.96
CA ASN A 82 -15.14 -1.55 -4.23
C ASN A 82 -16.32 -2.53 -4.09
N LEU A 83 -16.23 -3.52 -3.19
CA LEU A 83 -17.36 -4.39 -2.85
C LEU A 83 -18.55 -3.61 -2.26
N GLY A 84 -18.30 -2.44 -1.67
CA GLY A 84 -19.34 -1.51 -1.21
C GLY A 84 -20.00 -0.68 -2.32
N ARG A 85 -19.60 -0.81 -3.60
CA ARG A 85 -20.34 -0.22 -4.73
C ARG A 85 -21.37 -1.24 -5.24
N PRO A 86 -22.66 -0.87 -5.35
CA PRO A 86 -23.63 -1.72 -6.02
C PRO A 86 -23.14 -2.00 -7.44
N HIS A 87 -23.03 -3.27 -7.81
CA HIS A 87 -22.81 -3.68 -9.20
C HIS A 87 -24.01 -3.18 -10.01
N VAL A 88 -23.83 -2.12 -10.78
CA VAL A 88 -24.80 -1.73 -11.82
C VAL A 88 -24.55 -2.68 -12.98
N ILE A 89 -25.26 -3.82 -12.99
CA ILE A 89 -25.32 -4.67 -14.17
C ILE A 89 -26.09 -3.87 -15.23
N ARG A 90 -25.37 -3.23 -16.16
CA ARG A 90 -25.98 -2.76 -17.40
C ARG A 90 -26.15 -3.99 -18.29
N VAL A 91 -27.34 -4.55 -18.29
CA VAL A 91 -27.77 -5.50 -19.31
C VAL A 91 -27.98 -4.67 -20.58
N HIS A 92 -27.20 -4.94 -21.62
CA HIS A 92 -27.39 -4.41 -22.97
C HIS A 92 -28.28 -5.35 -23.77
#